data_AF-A0A1I2IG68-F1
#
_entry.id   AF-A0A1I2IG68-F1
#
_cell.length_a   1.000
_cell.length_b   1.000
_cell.length_c   1.000
_cell.angle_alpha   90.00
_cell.angle_beta   90.00
_cell.angle_gamma   90.00
#
_symmetry.space_group_name_H-M   'P 1'
#
loop_
_entity.id
_entity.type
_entity.pdbx_description
1 polymer ?
#
loop_
_entity_poly.entity_id
_entity_poly.type
_entity_poly.pdbx_seq_one_letter_code
_entity_poly.pdbx_strand_id
1 'polypeptide(L)'
;MSSSPGQRFASRLLFAGWAVLLALLPWWLGLALLFALTVGAVLCTRRSHPWGELCRSGLKWGLPGMLFALQRALGGDLVAWGAALLGALVGYSLVALLESLLLHRVRHSAAPSPEWSDMAMAPIGPPARIIELVPVAWRDAVADMSRESLRYELTAADEGNYRFADGHTLQRLGPRHAFSPQGRWFAANQPAGRGDLLFDRARGRQHRLRGWELCGWDGDDSPWLARHADGVPVPLHQALGQDAPRD
;
A
#
# COMPACT_ATOMS: atom_id res chain seq x y z
N MET A 1 -6.44 -9.95 9.81
CA MET A 1 -7.73 -9.29 10.10
C MET A 1 -8.86 -10.03 9.41
N SER A 2 -9.78 -10.58 10.20
CA SER A 2 -10.99 -11.26 9.73
C SER A 2 -11.97 -10.20 9.21
N SER A 3 -12.04 -10.02 7.89
CA SER A 3 -13.10 -9.22 7.25
C SER A 3 -14.44 -9.94 7.46
N SER A 4 -15.34 -9.34 8.24
CA SER A 4 -16.67 -9.88 8.53
C SER A 4 -17.39 -10.36 7.27
N PRO A 5 -18.05 -11.54 7.30
CA PRO A 5 -18.70 -12.13 6.13
C PRO A 5 -19.72 -11.19 5.46
N GLY A 6 -20.34 -10.29 6.24
CA GLY A 6 -21.25 -9.24 5.74
C GLY A 6 -20.61 -8.20 4.81
N GLN A 7 -19.36 -7.79 5.05
CA GLN A 7 -18.67 -6.82 4.16
C GLN A 7 -18.30 -7.46 2.81
N ARG A 8 -17.93 -8.74 2.82
CA ARG A 8 -17.67 -9.51 1.58
C ARG A 8 -18.94 -9.72 0.78
N PHE A 9 -20.09 -9.87 1.43
CA PHE A 9 -21.38 -10.04 0.76
C PHE A 9 -21.93 -8.73 0.21
N ALA A 10 -21.85 -7.64 0.98
CA ALA A 10 -22.24 -6.30 0.55
C ALA A 10 -21.38 -5.83 -0.63
N SER A 11 -20.06 -6.05 -0.58
CA SER A 11 -19.18 -5.74 -1.71
C SER A 11 -19.51 -6.57 -2.95
N ARG A 12 -19.75 -7.88 -2.82
CA ARG A 12 -20.22 -8.74 -3.93
C ARG A 12 -21.53 -8.29 -4.55
N LEU A 13 -22.50 -7.86 -3.75
CA LEU A 13 -23.77 -7.29 -4.23
C LEU A 13 -23.56 -5.97 -4.97
N LEU A 14 -22.69 -5.11 -4.45
CA LEU A 14 -22.35 -3.84 -5.09
C LEU A 14 -21.60 -4.08 -6.41
N PHE A 15 -20.72 -5.09 -6.47
CA PHE A 15 -20.03 -5.51 -7.68
C PHE A 15 -20.98 -6.13 -8.72
N ALA A 16 -21.93 -6.97 -8.28
CA ALA A 16 -22.95 -7.53 -9.16
C ALA A 16 -23.85 -6.42 -9.73
N GLY A 17 -24.27 -5.47 -8.90
CA GLY A 17 -25.03 -4.29 -9.33
C GLY A 17 -24.26 -3.43 -10.33
N TRP A 18 -22.95 -3.24 -10.12
CA TRP A 18 -22.09 -2.50 -11.04
C TRP A 18 -21.94 -3.18 -12.41
N ALA A 19 -21.77 -4.51 -12.42
CA ALA A 19 -21.71 -5.30 -13.66
C ALA A 19 -23.03 -5.27 -14.42
N VAL A 20 -24.16 -5.38 -13.72
CA VAL A 20 -25.52 -5.29 -14.31
C VAL A 20 -25.79 -3.89 -14.87
N LEU A 21 -25.39 -2.84 -14.16
CA LEU A 21 -25.53 -1.46 -14.60
C LEU A 21 -24.75 -1.21 -15.91
N LEU A 22 -23.49 -1.66 -15.98
CA LEU A 22 -22.68 -1.57 -17.20
C LEU A 22 -23.22 -2.42 -18.35
N ALA A 23 -23.82 -3.58 -18.05
CA ALA A 23 -24.48 -4.44 -19.02
C ALA A 23 -25.75 -3.82 -19.62
N LEU A 24 -26.43 -2.95 -18.87
CA LEU A 24 -27.63 -2.23 -19.30
C LEU A 24 -27.33 -0.93 -20.05
N LEU A 25 -26.15 -0.35 -19.84
CA LEU A 25 -25.74 0.91 -20.47
C LEU A 25 -25.40 0.73 -21.96
N PRO A 26 -25.68 1.74 -22.81
CA PRO A 26 -25.18 1.76 -24.18
C PRO A 26 -23.66 1.63 -24.18
N TRP A 27 -23.12 0.74 -25.03
CA TRP A 27 -21.72 0.32 -25.00
C TRP A 27 -20.71 1.48 -25.11
N TRP A 28 -21.04 2.54 -25.86
CA TRP A 28 -20.26 3.78 -25.95
C TRP A 28 -20.11 4.50 -24.60
N LEU A 29 -21.16 4.50 -23.79
CA LEU A 29 -21.19 5.15 -22.47
C LEU A 29 -20.40 4.35 -21.44
N GLY A 30 -20.46 3.01 -21.53
CA GLY A 30 -19.61 2.12 -20.73
C GLY A 30 -18.12 2.30 -21.01
N LEU A 31 -17.77 2.51 -22.29
CA LEU A 31 -16.39 2.76 -22.73
C LEU A 31 -15.85 4.10 -22.21
N ALA A 32 -16.65 5.17 -22.31
CA ALA A 32 -16.30 6.48 -21.73
C ALA A 32 -16.14 6.43 -20.20
N LEU A 33 -16.98 5.64 -19.52
CA LEU A 33 -16.92 5.48 -18.07
C LEU A 33 -15.66 4.70 -17.63
N LEU A 34 -15.29 3.65 -18.36
CA LEU A 34 -14.05 2.91 -18.14
C LEU A 34 -12.83 3.80 -18.40
N PHE A 35 -12.88 4.64 -19.43
CA PHE A 35 -11.83 5.61 -19.71
C PHE A 35 -11.69 6.64 -18.58
N ALA A 36 -12.80 7.22 -18.12
CA ALA A 36 -12.80 8.14 -16.97
C ALA A 36 -12.25 7.48 -15.70
N LEU A 37 -12.58 6.20 -15.46
CA LEU A 37 -12.05 5.40 -14.35
C LEU A 37 -10.54 5.17 -14.47
N THR A 38 -10.01 4.95 -15.68
CA THR A 38 -8.55 4.83 -15.88
C THR A 38 -7.81 6.14 -15.65
N VAL A 39 -8.33 7.26 -16.18
CA VAL A 39 -7.77 8.58 -15.95
C VAL A 39 -7.81 8.93 -14.45
N GLY A 40 -8.94 8.63 -13.79
CA GLY A 40 -9.10 8.76 -12.34
C GLY A 40 -8.12 7.89 -11.55
N ALA A 41 -7.90 6.64 -11.96
CA ALA A 41 -6.93 5.75 -11.31
C ALA A 41 -5.49 6.28 -11.42
N VAL A 42 -5.09 6.77 -12.60
CA VAL A 42 -3.75 7.35 -12.84
C VAL A 42 -3.56 8.66 -12.07
N LEU A 43 -4.58 9.49 -11.97
CA LEU A 43 -4.54 10.75 -11.21
C LEU A 43 -4.56 10.50 -9.68
N CYS A 44 -5.38 9.56 -9.21
CA CYS A 44 -5.50 9.25 -7.77
C CYS A 44 -4.29 8.46 -7.25
N THR A 45 -3.63 7.64 -8.09
CA THR A 45 -2.36 6.98 -7.73
C THR A 45 -1.17 7.92 -7.67
N ARG A 46 -1.24 9.12 -8.28
CA ARG A 46 -0.24 10.19 -8.04
C ARG A 46 -0.33 10.78 -6.63
N ARG A 47 -1.46 10.65 -5.93
CA ARG A 47 -1.72 11.28 -4.62
C ARG A 47 -1.81 10.30 -3.44
N SER A 48 -1.39 9.04 -3.61
CA SER A 48 -1.50 7.99 -2.57
C SER A 48 -2.88 7.88 -1.93
N HIS A 49 -3.95 8.02 -2.73
CA HIS A 49 -5.31 7.96 -2.20
C HIS A 49 -5.86 6.52 -2.24
N PRO A 50 -6.57 6.04 -1.20
CA PRO A 50 -7.23 4.72 -1.17
C PRO A 50 -8.21 4.43 -2.34
N TRP A 51 -8.57 5.42 -3.15
CA TRP A 51 -9.40 5.23 -4.35
C TRP A 51 -8.70 4.44 -5.47
N GLY A 52 -7.36 4.35 -5.48
CA GLY A 52 -6.63 3.61 -6.52
C GLY A 52 -6.96 2.12 -6.56
N GLU A 53 -7.18 1.50 -5.40
CA GLU A 53 -7.55 0.08 -5.30
C GLU A 53 -9.00 -0.17 -5.72
N LEU A 54 -9.90 0.77 -5.41
CA LEU A 54 -11.29 0.77 -5.84
C LEU A 54 -11.40 0.92 -7.36
N CYS A 55 -10.63 1.82 -7.97
CA CYS A 55 -10.59 1.97 -9.42
C CYS A 55 -10.00 0.74 -10.12
N ARG A 56 -8.97 0.09 -9.55
CA ARG A 56 -8.43 -1.19 -10.05
C ARG A 56 -9.47 -2.30 -10.01
N SER A 57 -10.23 -2.39 -8.91
CA SER A 57 -11.29 -3.39 -8.77
C SER A 57 -12.43 -3.11 -9.75
N GLY A 58 -12.81 -1.84 -9.93
CA GLY A 58 -13.81 -1.42 -10.91
C GLY A 58 -13.41 -1.71 -12.36
N LEU A 59 -12.13 -1.58 -12.71
CA LEU A 59 -11.63 -1.87 -14.06
C LEU A 59 -11.57 -3.38 -14.36
N LYS A 60 -11.09 -4.18 -13.39
CA LYS A 60 -11.03 -5.64 -13.51
C LYS A 60 -12.41 -6.28 -13.72
N TRP A 61 -13.45 -5.70 -13.10
CA TRP A 61 -14.81 -6.25 -13.13
C TRP A 61 -15.81 -5.46 -13.99
N GLY A 62 -15.43 -4.28 -14.49
CA GLY A 62 -16.20 -3.57 -15.51
C GLY A 62 -16.02 -4.14 -16.92
N LEU A 63 -14.89 -4.81 -17.17
CA LEU A 63 -14.59 -5.47 -18.45
C LEU A 63 -15.62 -6.56 -18.81
N PRO A 64 -15.99 -7.49 -17.90
CA PRO A 64 -17.04 -8.48 -18.15
C PRO A 64 -18.41 -7.86 -18.47
N GLY A 65 -18.79 -6.79 -17.75
CA GLY A 65 -20.06 -6.09 -17.98
C GLY A 65 -20.10 -5.39 -19.35
N MET A 66 -18.98 -4.79 -19.77
CA MET A 66 -18.83 -4.19 -21.09
C MET A 66 -18.88 -5.23 -22.21
N LEU A 67 -18.22 -6.38 -22.04
CA LEU A 67 -18.25 -7.47 -23.02
C LEU A 67 -19.68 -8.00 -23.22
N PHE A 68 -20.47 -8.08 -22.15
CA PHE A 68 -21.86 -8.48 -22.22
C PHE A 68 -22.76 -7.42 -22.88
N ALA A 69 -22.58 -6.13 -22.57
CA ALA A 69 -23.29 -5.03 -23.25
C ALA A 69 -22.99 -4.99 -24.75
N LEU A 70 -21.74 -5.26 -25.13
CA LEU A 70 -21.27 -5.33 -26.51
C LEU A 70 -21.89 -6.53 -27.24
N GLN A 71 -21.91 -7.70 -26.61
CA GLN A 71 -22.58 -8.89 -27.15
C GLN A 71 -24.09 -8.65 -27.37
N ARG A 72 -24.74 -7.95 -26.43
CA ARG A 72 -26.17 -7.60 -26.51
C ARG A 72 -26.46 -6.57 -27.60
N ALA A 73 -25.58 -5.57 -27.78
CA ALA A 73 -25.78 -4.50 -28.76
C ALA A 73 -25.51 -4.94 -30.20
N LEU A 74 -24.60 -5.89 -30.43
CA LEU A 74 -24.21 -6.35 -31.76
C LEU A 74 -24.95 -7.61 -32.25
N GLY A 75 -25.80 -8.21 -31.41
CA GLY A 75 -26.75 -9.25 -31.85
C GLY A 75 -26.10 -10.42 -32.59
N GLY A 76 -25.28 -11.22 -31.91
CA GLY A 76 -24.87 -12.57 -32.34
C GLY A 76 -24.12 -12.73 -33.67
N ASP A 77 -23.84 -11.65 -34.40
CA ASP A 77 -23.30 -11.68 -35.75
C ASP A 77 -21.76 -11.73 -35.77
N LEU A 78 -21.13 -11.98 -36.93
CA LEU A 78 -19.66 -12.02 -37.08
C LEU A 78 -18.99 -10.73 -36.57
N VAL A 79 -19.68 -9.61 -36.75
CA VAL A 79 -19.26 -8.28 -36.28
C VAL A 79 -19.27 -8.20 -34.74
N ALA A 80 -20.16 -8.93 -34.07
CA ALA A 80 -20.20 -9.04 -32.61
C ALA A 80 -18.95 -9.76 -32.06
N TRP A 81 -18.49 -10.80 -32.75
CA TRP A 81 -17.23 -11.49 -32.43
C TRP A 81 -16.01 -10.60 -32.69
N GLY A 82 -16.01 -9.86 -33.80
CA GLY A 82 -14.96 -8.87 -34.10
C GLY A 82 -14.89 -7.77 -33.05
N ALA A 83 -16.03 -7.25 -32.62
CA ALA A 83 -16.12 -6.25 -31.56
C ALA A 83 -15.68 -6.81 -30.20
N ALA A 84 -16.04 -8.06 -29.86
CA ALA A 84 -15.59 -8.72 -28.64
C ALA A 84 -14.07 -8.93 -28.62
N LEU A 85 -13.47 -9.33 -29.74
CA LEU A 85 -12.01 -9.47 -29.90
C LEU A 85 -11.30 -8.11 -29.80
N LEU A 86 -11.83 -7.06 -30.44
CA LEU A 86 -11.33 -5.70 -30.30
C LEU A 86 -11.44 -5.19 -28.85
N GLY A 87 -12.55 -5.47 -28.18
CA GLY A 87 -12.77 -5.13 -26.77
C GLY A 87 -11.78 -5.84 -25.86
N ALA A 88 -11.54 -7.13 -26.08
CA ALA A 88 -10.53 -7.90 -25.36
C ALA A 88 -9.11 -7.36 -25.62
N LEU A 89 -8.79 -7.00 -26.87
CA LEU A 89 -7.49 -6.45 -27.25
C LEU A 89 -7.24 -5.07 -26.62
N VAL A 90 -8.24 -4.19 -26.66
CA VAL A 90 -8.16 -2.86 -26.03
C VAL A 90 -8.07 -3.01 -24.51
N GLY A 91 -8.87 -3.89 -23.91
CA GLY A 91 -8.82 -4.18 -22.48
C GLY A 91 -7.46 -4.73 -22.05
N TYR A 92 -6.91 -5.68 -22.81
CA TYR A 92 -5.57 -6.23 -22.56
C TYR A 92 -4.48 -5.18 -22.75
N SER A 93 -4.55 -4.37 -23.81
CA SER A 93 -3.59 -3.29 -24.08
C SER A 93 -3.64 -2.22 -22.99
N LEU A 94 -4.82 -1.94 -22.45
CA LEU A 94 -5.00 -1.00 -21.34
C LEU A 94 -4.40 -1.54 -20.03
N VAL A 95 -4.59 -2.83 -19.75
CA VAL A 95 -3.92 -3.50 -18.61
C VAL A 95 -2.40 -3.47 -18.79
N ALA A 96 -1.91 -3.82 -19.98
CA ALA A 96 -0.49 -3.81 -20.31
C ALA A 96 0.11 -2.40 -20.22
N LEU A 97 -0.59 -1.36 -20.69
CA LEU A 97 -0.17 0.04 -20.56
C LEU A 97 -0.12 0.46 -19.09
N LEU A 98 -1.10 0.03 -18.30
CA LEU A 98 -1.14 0.31 -16.86
C LEU A 98 0.03 -0.36 -16.14
N GLU A 99 0.32 -1.63 -16.44
CA GLU A 99 1.50 -2.33 -15.94
C GLU A 99 2.80 -1.67 -16.38
N SER A 100 2.91 -1.27 -17.66
CA SER A 100 4.06 -0.56 -18.19
C SER A 100 4.29 0.77 -17.48
N LEU A 101 3.25 1.57 -17.25
CA LEU A 101 3.35 2.85 -16.54
C LEU A 101 3.68 2.67 -15.04
N LEU A 102 3.26 1.56 -14.45
CA LEU A 102 3.61 1.20 -13.07
C LEU A 102 5.06 0.70 -12.98
N LEU A 103 5.53 -0.11 -13.92
CA LEU A 103 6.92 -0.54 -14.02
C LEU A 103 7.87 0.62 -14.36
N HIS A 104 7.41 1.60 -15.15
CA HIS A 104 8.21 2.78 -15.50
C HIS A 104 8.59 3.63 -14.28
N ARG A 105 7.85 3.54 -13.16
CA ARG A 105 8.23 4.21 -11.91
C ARG A 105 9.47 3.60 -11.23
N VAL A 106 9.91 2.41 -11.65
CA VAL A 106 11.09 1.73 -11.10
C VAL A 106 12.33 1.97 -11.97
N ARG A 107 12.19 2.53 -13.18
CA ARG A 107 13.35 2.94 -13.98
C ARG A 107 13.87 4.28 -13.48
N HIS A 108 14.76 4.19 -12.50
CA HIS A 108 15.68 5.27 -12.16
C HIS A 108 16.38 5.82 -13.40
N SER A 109 16.67 7.12 -13.34
CA SER A 109 17.51 7.87 -14.25
C SER A 109 18.58 7.00 -14.89
N ALA A 110 18.52 6.84 -16.21
CA ALA A 110 19.58 6.21 -16.97
C ALA A 110 20.82 7.11 -16.87
N ALA A 111 21.79 6.68 -16.08
CA ALA A 111 23.15 7.22 -16.14
C ALA A 111 23.71 7.02 -17.56
N PRO A 112 24.67 7.86 -18.01
CA PRO A 112 25.29 7.73 -19.32
C PRO A 112 25.77 6.29 -19.56
N SER A 113 25.43 5.74 -20.73
CA SER A 113 25.75 4.37 -21.13
C SER A 113 27.26 4.15 -21.07
N PRO A 114 27.77 3.24 -20.23
CA PRO A 114 29.18 2.86 -20.24
C PRO A 114 29.52 2.06 -21.51
N GLU A 115 30.81 1.94 -21.81
CA GLU A 115 31.33 1.20 -22.96
C GLU A 115 31.12 -0.32 -22.75
N TRP A 116 31.02 -1.09 -23.83
CA TRP A 116 30.59 -2.49 -23.79
C TRP A 116 31.52 -3.40 -22.95
N SER A 117 32.81 -3.06 -22.82
CA SER A 117 33.75 -3.80 -21.97
C SER A 117 33.43 -3.67 -20.48
N ASP A 118 32.91 -2.52 -20.06
CA ASP A 118 32.59 -2.25 -18.66
C ASP A 118 31.30 -2.95 -18.24
N MET A 119 30.36 -3.16 -19.19
CA MET A 119 29.14 -3.95 -18.96
C MET A 119 29.40 -5.44 -18.72
N ALA A 120 30.45 -6.01 -19.34
CA ALA A 120 30.75 -7.44 -19.21
C ALA A 120 31.26 -7.83 -17.81
N MET A 121 31.82 -6.87 -17.08
CA MET A 121 32.35 -7.05 -15.72
C MET A 121 31.46 -6.43 -14.63
N ALA A 122 30.42 -5.69 -15.02
CA ALA A 122 29.49 -5.10 -14.07
C ALA A 122 28.56 -6.18 -13.49
N PRO A 123 28.32 -6.19 -12.16
CA PRO A 123 27.32 -7.06 -11.57
C PRO A 123 25.95 -6.80 -12.22
N ILE A 124 25.21 -7.88 -12.50
CA ILE A 124 23.89 -7.80 -13.13
C ILE A 124 22.91 -7.19 -12.11
N GLY A 125 22.72 -5.87 -12.20
CA GLY A 125 21.79 -5.10 -11.39
C GLY A 125 22.49 -4.13 -10.41
N PRO A 126 21.74 -3.16 -9.87
CA PRO A 126 22.26 -2.28 -8.82
C PRO A 126 22.78 -3.15 -7.65
N PRO A 127 23.81 -2.71 -6.91
CA PRO A 127 24.35 -3.45 -5.79
C PRO A 127 23.22 -3.77 -4.79
N ALA A 128 22.75 -5.02 -4.83
CA ALA A 128 21.65 -5.47 -4.01
C ALA A 128 22.22 -5.96 -2.68
N ARG A 129 22.11 -5.14 -1.64
CA ARG A 129 22.39 -5.58 -0.27
C ARG A 129 21.18 -6.37 0.22
N ILE A 130 21.39 -7.61 0.64
CA ILE A 130 20.38 -8.35 1.38
C ILE A 130 20.29 -7.70 2.76
N ILE A 131 19.08 -7.29 3.14
CA ILE A 131 18.82 -6.61 4.41
C ILE A 131 18.10 -7.63 5.29
N GLU A 132 18.82 -8.11 6.29
CA GLU A 132 18.28 -9.05 7.26
C GLU A 132 17.61 -8.26 8.38
N LEU A 133 16.28 -8.36 8.44
CA LEU A 133 15.50 -7.69 9.46
C LEU A 133 15.31 -8.61 10.67
N VAL A 134 15.70 -8.10 11.84
CA VAL A 134 15.36 -8.71 13.12
C VAL A 134 13.85 -8.52 13.36
N PRO A 135 13.09 -9.60 13.64
CA PRO A 135 11.65 -9.51 13.83
C PRO A 135 11.30 -8.67 15.06
N VAL A 136 10.17 -7.97 14.99
CA VAL A 136 9.71 -7.12 16.08
C VAL A 136 9.08 -7.97 17.19
N ALA A 137 9.72 -7.95 18.37
CA ALA A 137 9.20 -8.58 19.58
C ALA A 137 8.13 -7.69 20.23
N TRP A 138 6.92 -7.72 19.67
CA TRP A 138 5.78 -6.97 20.21
C TRP A 138 5.31 -7.52 21.55
N ARG A 139 5.02 -6.60 22.48
CA ARG A 139 4.54 -6.87 23.83
C ARG A 139 3.30 -6.07 24.14
N ASP A 140 2.49 -6.58 25.05
CA ASP A 140 1.31 -5.88 25.55
C ASP A 140 1.64 -5.21 26.89
N ALA A 141 1.47 -3.89 26.95
CA ALA A 141 1.77 -3.09 28.13
C ALA A 141 0.76 -3.27 29.27
N VAL A 142 -0.45 -3.75 28.98
CA VAL A 142 -1.45 -4.08 30.01
C VAL A 142 -1.07 -5.39 30.70
N ALA A 143 -0.45 -6.33 29.98
CA ALA A 143 0.03 -7.57 30.54
C ALA A 143 1.43 -7.44 31.20
N ASP A 144 2.29 -6.54 30.69
CA ASP A 144 3.68 -6.37 31.12
C ASP A 144 3.86 -5.19 32.10
N MET A 145 3.01 -5.11 33.14
CA MET A 145 3.01 -4.04 34.14
C MET A 145 4.30 -3.93 34.99
N SER A 146 5.33 -4.72 34.70
CA SER A 146 6.46 -4.99 35.60
C SER A 146 7.75 -4.22 35.30
N ARG A 147 7.83 -3.42 34.22
CA ARG A 147 9.05 -2.65 33.90
C ARG A 147 9.03 -1.26 34.54
N GLU A 148 9.93 -1.06 35.50
CA GLU A 148 10.13 0.23 36.20
C GLU A 148 10.41 1.42 35.24
N SER A 149 10.92 1.15 34.03
CA SER A 149 11.31 2.19 33.06
C SER A 149 10.19 2.71 32.15
N LEU A 150 9.07 1.98 32.03
CA LEU A 150 7.98 2.31 31.12
C LEU A 150 6.63 2.04 31.78
N ARG A 151 5.88 3.10 32.08
CA ARG A 151 4.53 3.02 32.61
C ARG A 151 3.51 3.24 31.49
N TYR A 152 2.49 2.40 31.43
CA TYR A 152 1.35 2.59 30.53
C TYR A 152 0.10 2.93 31.36
N GLU A 153 -0.56 4.03 31.01
CA GLU A 153 -1.75 4.54 31.69
C GLU A 153 -2.94 4.50 30.72
N LEU A 154 -3.90 3.61 30.99
CA LEU A 154 -5.10 3.48 30.18
C LEU A 154 -5.98 4.74 30.32
N THR A 155 -6.36 5.36 29.21
CA THR A 155 -7.23 6.55 29.19
C THR A 155 -8.62 6.25 28.63
N ALA A 156 -8.72 5.28 27.70
CA ALA A 156 -9.97 4.75 27.15
C ALA A 156 -9.81 3.26 26.83
N ALA A 157 -10.88 2.59 26.37
CA ALA A 157 -10.94 1.13 26.19
C ALA A 157 -9.75 0.53 25.42
N ASP A 158 -9.26 1.21 24.37
CA ASP A 158 -8.13 0.77 23.53
C ASP A 158 -7.05 1.85 23.33
N GLU A 159 -7.01 2.84 24.23
CA GLU A 159 -6.12 4.00 24.10
C GLU A 159 -5.55 4.40 25.47
N GLY A 160 -4.26 4.69 25.51
CA GLY A 160 -3.56 5.10 26.71
C GLY A 160 -2.30 5.91 26.40
N ASN A 161 -1.55 6.18 27.47
CA ASN A 161 -0.36 6.99 27.42
C ASN A 161 0.84 6.17 27.92
N TYR A 162 1.94 6.22 27.20
CA TYR A 162 3.22 5.70 27.65
C TYR A 162 4.01 6.81 28.33
N ARG A 163 4.48 6.56 29.53
CA ARG A 163 5.36 7.45 30.29
C ARG A 163 6.70 6.76 30.53
N PHE A 164 7.75 7.37 30.01
CA PHE A 164 9.12 6.91 30.17
C PHE A 164 9.72 7.51 31.44
N ALA A 165 10.72 6.82 32.01
CA ALA A 165 11.45 7.30 33.18
C ALA A 165 12.21 8.62 32.94
N ASP A 166 12.55 8.92 31.68
CA ASP A 166 13.16 10.19 31.26
C ASP A 166 12.16 11.37 31.22
N GLY A 167 10.90 11.13 31.56
CA GLY A 167 9.84 12.13 31.60
C GLY A 167 9.09 12.29 30.27
N HIS A 168 9.56 11.68 29.18
CA HIS A 168 8.82 11.71 27.92
C HIS A 168 7.48 10.99 28.08
N THR A 169 6.41 11.60 27.57
CA THR A 169 5.06 11.04 27.59
C THR A 169 4.51 10.99 26.17
N LEU A 170 4.19 9.79 25.70
CA LEU A 170 3.60 9.55 24.40
C LEU A 170 2.12 9.25 24.59
N GLN A 171 1.27 10.12 24.06
CA GLN A 171 -0.17 10.07 24.30
C GLN A 171 -0.91 9.40 23.16
N ARG A 172 -2.09 8.84 23.50
CA ARG A 172 -3.09 8.36 22.53
C ARG A 172 -2.62 7.16 21.71
N LEU A 173 -2.03 6.18 22.38
CA LEU A 173 -1.46 4.97 21.77
C LEU A 173 -2.19 3.73 22.25
N GLY A 174 -2.13 2.67 21.45
CA GLY A 174 -2.60 1.35 21.87
C GLY A 174 -1.60 0.70 22.84
N PRO A 175 -1.99 -0.42 23.46
CA PRO A 175 -1.19 -1.09 24.49
C PRO A 175 -0.02 -1.92 23.93
N ARG A 176 0.04 -2.13 22.62
CA ARG A 176 1.07 -2.95 21.99
C ARG A 176 2.30 -2.10 21.69
N HIS A 177 3.44 -2.51 22.22
CA HIS A 177 4.71 -1.81 22.06
C HIS A 177 5.88 -2.75 21.77
N ALA A 178 6.96 -2.20 21.26
CA ALA A 178 8.22 -2.91 21.06
C ALA A 178 9.40 -1.95 21.24
N PHE A 179 10.52 -2.50 21.68
CA PHE A 179 11.80 -1.82 21.66
C PHE A 179 12.68 -2.43 20.58
N SER A 180 13.53 -1.61 19.99
CA SER A 180 14.60 -2.11 19.14
C SER A 180 15.63 -2.91 19.97
N PRO A 181 16.41 -3.81 19.34
CA PRO A 181 17.42 -4.61 20.04
C PRO A 181 18.37 -3.80 20.92
N GLN A 182 18.78 -2.61 20.47
CA GLN A 182 19.66 -1.72 21.24
C GLN A 182 18.90 -0.74 22.15
N GLY A 183 17.56 -0.77 22.12
CA GLY A 183 16.68 0.03 22.98
C GLY A 183 16.61 1.51 22.61
N ARG A 184 17.22 1.94 21.50
CA ARG A 184 17.16 3.32 21.02
C ARG A 184 15.77 3.69 20.53
N TRP A 185 15.12 2.79 19.81
CA TRP A 185 13.79 3.04 19.27
C TRP A 185 12.73 2.41 20.14
N PHE A 186 11.64 3.15 20.30
CA PHE A 186 10.39 2.64 20.82
C PHE A 186 9.32 2.71 19.73
N ALA A 187 8.58 1.62 19.57
CA ALA A 187 7.45 1.52 18.68
C ALA A 187 6.19 1.23 19.48
N ALA A 188 5.08 1.87 19.13
CA ALA A 188 3.76 1.56 19.69
C ALA A 188 2.69 1.65 18.61
N ASN A 189 1.70 0.77 18.69
CA ASN A 189 0.60 0.78 17.74
C ASN A 189 -0.31 1.99 17.98
N GLN A 190 -0.86 2.56 16.91
CA GLN A 190 -1.91 3.55 17.04
C GLN A 190 -3.29 2.87 17.22
N PRO A 191 -4.22 3.49 17.96
CA PRO A 191 -5.58 2.98 18.09
C PRO A 191 -6.26 2.83 16.73
N ALA A 192 -7.16 1.86 16.61
CA ALA A 192 -7.92 1.56 15.40
C ALA A 192 -7.07 1.20 14.15
N GLY A 193 -5.86 0.68 14.34
CA GLY A 193 -5.02 0.18 13.23
C GLY A 193 -4.56 1.27 12.27
N ARG A 194 -4.34 2.49 12.77
CA ARG A 194 -3.95 3.66 11.96
C ARG A 194 -2.48 3.65 11.53
N GLY A 195 -1.73 2.61 11.88
CA GLY A 195 -0.29 2.49 11.74
C GLY A 195 0.42 2.54 13.08
N ASP A 196 1.73 2.72 13.04
CA ASP A 196 2.60 2.73 14.21
C ASP A 196 3.21 4.12 14.47
N LEU A 197 3.49 4.37 15.74
CA LEU A 197 4.31 5.47 16.20
C LEU A 197 5.71 4.96 16.47
N LEU A 198 6.72 5.66 15.96
CA LEU A 198 8.12 5.47 16.30
C LEU A 198 8.64 6.65 17.12
N PHE A 199 9.41 6.36 18.16
CA PHE A 199 10.05 7.34 19.01
C PHE A 199 11.56 7.05 19.07
N ASP A 200 12.36 7.98 18.54
CA ASP A 200 13.82 7.98 18.63
C ASP A 200 14.21 8.53 20.01
N ARG A 201 14.52 7.63 20.96
CA ARG A 201 14.86 8.02 22.34
C ARG A 201 16.19 8.76 22.42
N ALA A 202 17.11 8.50 21.49
CA ALA A 202 18.40 9.20 21.45
C ALA A 202 18.26 10.67 21.03
N ARG A 203 17.23 10.98 20.24
CA ARG A 203 16.99 12.34 19.72
C ARG A 203 15.73 13.00 20.25
N GLY A 204 14.95 12.31 21.08
CA GLY A 204 13.64 12.76 21.56
C GLY A 204 12.64 13.04 20.44
N ARG A 205 12.75 12.36 19.27
CA ARG A 205 11.90 12.64 18.10
C ARG A 205 10.80 11.61 17.95
N GLN A 206 9.58 12.09 17.71
CA GLN A 206 8.41 11.26 17.46
C GLN A 206 8.01 11.29 15.99
N HIS A 207 7.77 10.11 15.42
CA HIS A 207 7.29 9.91 14.05
C HIS A 207 5.97 9.16 14.09
N ARG A 208 4.87 9.83 13.71
CA ARG A 208 3.54 9.21 13.57
C ARG A 208 3.32 8.83 12.12
N LEU A 209 3.36 7.54 11.83
CA LEU A 209 3.40 7.06 10.45
C LEU A 209 2.06 6.42 10.10
N ARG A 210 1.17 7.23 9.50
CA ARG A 210 -0.18 6.77 9.15
C ARG A 210 -0.14 5.75 8.03
N GLY A 211 -0.72 4.58 8.27
CA GLY A 211 -0.74 3.47 7.32
C GLY A 211 0.64 2.88 7.02
N TRP A 212 1.56 3.02 7.98
CA TRP A 212 2.84 2.32 8.00
C TRP A 212 2.93 1.54 9.30
N GLU A 213 3.39 0.30 9.21
CA GLU A 213 3.57 -0.63 10.30
C GLU A 213 5.05 -1.03 10.36
N LEU A 214 5.58 -1.16 11.57
CA LEU A 214 6.95 -1.60 11.79
C LEU A 214 7.05 -3.10 11.49
N CYS A 215 7.86 -3.46 10.48
CA CYS A 215 8.06 -4.85 10.08
C CYS A 215 9.30 -5.47 10.72
N GLY A 216 10.33 -4.67 11.03
CA GLY A 216 11.56 -5.17 11.62
C GLY A 216 12.60 -4.10 11.89
N TRP A 217 13.72 -4.54 12.47
CA TRP A 217 14.89 -3.72 12.77
C TRP A 217 16.06 -4.19 11.92
N ASP A 218 16.78 -3.25 11.31
CA ASP A 218 18.05 -3.54 10.66
C ASP A 218 19.15 -3.85 11.71
N GLY A 219 20.27 -4.41 11.28
CA GLY A 219 21.45 -4.66 12.13
C GLY A 219 21.96 -3.39 12.84
N ASP A 220 21.78 -2.23 12.21
CA ASP A 220 22.12 -0.91 12.76
C ASP A 220 21.01 -0.30 13.66
N ASP A 221 20.08 -1.14 14.15
CA ASP A 221 18.93 -0.73 14.97
C ASP A 221 17.98 0.25 14.27
N SER A 222 18.03 0.30 12.94
CA SER A 222 17.22 1.21 12.14
C SER A 222 15.83 0.62 11.85
N PRO A 223 14.74 1.39 12.03
CA PRO A 223 13.39 0.87 11.80
C PRO A 223 13.09 0.73 10.30
N TRP A 224 12.54 -0.44 9.95
CA TRP A 224 11.99 -0.75 8.65
C TRP A 224 10.47 -0.89 8.72
N LEU A 225 9.79 -0.32 7.73
CA LEU A 225 8.35 -0.11 7.72
C LEU A 225 7.73 -0.69 6.46
N ALA A 226 6.51 -1.22 6.57
CA ALA A 226 5.70 -1.65 5.44
C ALA A 226 4.29 -1.04 5.54
N ARG A 227 3.62 -0.80 4.41
CA ARG A 227 2.26 -0.25 4.46
C ARG A 227 1.22 -1.24 5.00
N HIS A 228 1.47 -2.53 4.82
CA HIS A 228 0.66 -3.67 5.27
C HIS A 228 1.58 -4.91 5.39
N ALA A 229 1.08 -6.03 5.93
CA ALA A 229 1.85 -7.26 6.11
C ALA A 229 2.55 -7.77 4.83
N ASP A 230 1.98 -7.54 3.65
CA ASP A 230 2.53 -7.97 2.36
C ASP A 230 3.23 -6.82 1.59
N GLY A 231 3.37 -5.65 2.21
CA GLY A 231 3.98 -4.48 1.60
C GLY A 231 5.50 -4.60 1.51
N VAL A 232 6.10 -4.01 0.48
CA VAL A 232 7.57 -3.92 0.36
C VAL A 232 8.13 -3.13 1.54
N PRO A 233 9.05 -3.70 2.34
CA PRO A 233 9.71 -2.99 3.42
C PRO A 233 10.54 -1.82 2.89
N VAL A 234 10.44 -0.68 3.57
CA VAL A 234 11.22 0.52 3.28
C VAL A 234 11.85 1.08 4.55
N PRO A 235 13.02 1.74 4.47
CA PRO A 235 13.61 2.42 5.61
C PRO A 235 12.83 3.67 6.01
N LEU A 236 13.02 4.13 7.25
CA LEU A 236 12.30 5.29 7.81
C LEU A 236 12.38 6.57 6.96
N HIS A 237 13.54 6.90 6.39
CA HIS A 237 13.70 8.12 5.58
C HIS A 237 12.79 8.11 4.34
N GLN A 238 12.63 6.94 3.71
CA GLN A 238 11.74 6.75 2.57
C GLN A 238 10.27 6.78 3.01
N ALA A 239 9.93 6.18 4.15
CA ALA A 239 8.58 6.24 4.71
C ALA A 239 8.14 7.67 5.08
N LEU A 240 9.12 8.52 5.47
CA LEU A 240 8.94 9.96 5.72
C LEU A 240 8.91 10.80 4.44
N GLY A 241 9.18 10.22 3.26
CA GLY A 241 9.23 10.93 1.99
C GLY A 241 10.43 11.86 1.83
N GLN A 242 11.52 11.63 2.57
CA GLN A 242 12.71 12.49 2.57
C GLN A 242 13.62 12.29 1.35
N ASP A 243 13.36 11.27 0.53
CA ASP A 243 14.07 11.02 -0.73
C ASP A 243 13.43 11.72 -1.93
N ALA A 244 12.35 12.47 -1.73
CA ALA A 244 11.82 13.32 -2.78
C ALA A 244 12.80 14.50 -2.97
N PRO A 245 13.38 14.71 -4.17
CA PRO A 245 14.11 15.95 -4.43
C PRO A 245 13.16 17.11 -4.13
N ARG A 246 13.66 18.09 -3.38
CA ARG A 246 12.97 19.38 -3.24
C ARG A 246 12.96 20.01 -4.63
N ASP A 247 11.77 20.03 -5.26
CA ASP A 247 11.50 20.86 -6.44
C ASP A 247 11.79 22.35 -6.14
#